data_AF-A0A4R8ZJ01-F1
#
_entry.id   AF-A0A4R8ZJ01-F1
#
_cell.length_a   1.000
_cell.length_b   1.000
_cell.length_c   1.000
_cell.angle_alpha   90.00
_cell.angle_beta   90.00
_cell.angle_gamma   90.00
#
_symmetry.space_group_name_H-M   'P 1'
#
loop_
_entity.id
_entity.type
_entity.pdbx_description
1 polymer ?
#
loop_
_entity_poly.entity_id
_entity_poly.type
_entity_poly.pdbx_seq_one_letter_code
_entity_poly.pdbx_strand_id
1 'polypeptide(L)' 'MRSHAIERLEVLITEPGRLHEILNDAEAGLRQAAMAQRCAGILVTRHNAGRYTLELSDTVPFGETWEQTLS' A
#
# COMPACT_ATOMS: atom_id res chain seq x y z
N MET A 1 -10.27 10.02 20.13
CA MET A 1 -8.94 9.90 19.48
C MET A 1 -9.12 9.18 18.16
N ARG A 2 -9.09 9.89 17.02
CA ARG A 2 -9.01 9.24 15.71
C ARG A 2 -7.53 8.94 15.47
N SER A 3 -7.10 7.74 15.81
CA SER A 3 -5.83 7.23 15.30
C SER A 3 -6.00 7.09 13.77
N HIS A 4 -5.51 8.07 13.02
CA HIS A 4 -5.20 7.94 11.58
C HIS A 4 -4.16 6.82 11.46
N ALA A 5 -4.60 5.57 11.50
CA ALA A 5 -3.68 4.52 11.90
C ALA A 5 -2.89 3.93 10.74
N ILE A 6 -3.44 3.86 9.53
CA ILE A 6 -2.72 3.29 8.38
C ILE A 6 -3.29 3.89 7.09
N GLU A 7 -2.77 5.04 6.66
CA GLU A 7 -3.07 5.61 5.33
C GLU A 7 -1.89 5.45 4.38
N ARG A 8 -0.69 5.18 4.91
CA ARG A 8 0.54 5.01 4.16
C ARG A 8 1.51 4.10 4.92
N LEU A 9 2.12 3.14 4.23
CA LEU A 9 3.26 2.36 4.72
C LEU A 9 4.43 2.53 3.76
N GLU A 10 5.63 2.61 4.34
CA GLU A 10 6.87 2.37 3.63
C GLU A 10 7.32 0.94 3.88
N VAL A 11 7.63 0.24 2.80
CA VAL A 11 8.04 -1.17 2.84
C VAL A 11 9.45 -1.27 2.27
N LEU A 12 10.36 -1.80 3.09
CA LEU A 12 11.73 -2.12 2.70
C LEU A 12 11.86 -3.63 2.52
N ILE A 13 12.28 -4.04 1.33
CA ILE A 13 12.52 -5.43 1.00
C ILE A 13 14.00 -5.74 1.22
N THR A 14 14.30 -6.40 2.33
CA THR A 14 15.64 -6.91 2.65
C THR A 14 15.87 -8.31 2.09
N GLU A 15 14.79 -9.05 1.84
CA GLU A 15 14.79 -10.42 1.32
C GLU A 15 13.94 -10.49 0.04
N PRO A 16 14.54 -10.50 -1.16
CA PRO A 16 13.80 -10.47 -2.42
C PRO A 16 12.81 -11.63 -2.59
N GLY A 17 13.10 -12.79 -2.00
CA GLY A 17 12.20 -13.96 -2.04
C GLY A 17 10.88 -13.75 -1.27
N ARG A 18 10.83 -12.79 -0.35
CA ARG A 18 9.65 -12.46 0.46
C ARG A 18 8.89 -11.23 -0.05
N LEU A 19 9.32 -10.65 -1.16
CA LEU A 19 8.74 -9.42 -1.71
C LEU A 19 7.22 -9.49 -1.81
N HIS A 20 6.67 -10.55 -2.40
CA HIS A 20 5.23 -10.70 -2.59
C HIS A 20 4.48 -10.89 -1.26
N GLU A 21 5.06 -11.63 -0.31
CA GLU A 21 4.49 -11.84 1.03
C GLU A 21 4.39 -10.51 1.77
N ILE A 22 5.49 -9.76 1.83
CA ILE A 22 5.56 -8.48 2.55
C ILE A 22 4.60 -7.44 1.92
N LEU A 23 4.55 -7.36 0.59
CA LEU A 23 3.64 -6.43 -0.08
C LEU A 23 2.17 -6.82 0.11
N ASN A 24 1.83 -8.10 0.06
CA ASN A 24 0.47 -8.58 0.30
C ASN A 24 0.01 -8.28 1.74
N ASP A 25 0.87 -8.47 2.74
CA ASP A 25 0.55 -8.17 4.13
C ASP A 25 0.31 -6.66 4.34
N ALA A 26 1.14 -5.81 3.73
CA ALA A 26 0.97 -4.37 3.78
C ALA A 26 -0.33 -3.93 3.07
N GLU A 27 -0.64 -4.51 1.91
CA GLU A 27 -1.88 -4.25 1.18
C GLU A 27 -3.10 -4.68 1.99
N ALA A 28 -3.06 -5.85 2.64
CA ALA A 28 -4.16 -6.33 3.48
C ALA A 28 -4.45 -5.35 4.63
N GLY A 29 -3.40 -4.83 5.29
CA GLY A 29 -3.54 -3.80 6.32
C GLY A 29 -4.23 -2.53 5.82
N LEU A 30 -3.80 -2.02 4.66
CA LEU A 30 -4.41 -0.84 4.03
C LEU A 30 -5.84 -1.11 3.57
N ARG A 31 -6.12 -2.30 3.04
CA ARG A 31 -7.48 -2.69 2.60
C ARG A 31 -8.46 -2.69 3.77
N GLN A 32 -8.04 -3.16 4.94
CA GLN A 32 -8.86 -3.08 6.16
C GLN A 32 -9.13 -1.62 6.56
N ALA A 33 -8.14 -0.75 6.46
CA ALA A 33 -8.30 0.68 6.72
C ALA A 33 -9.23 1.36 5.67
N ALA A 34 -9.08 1.02 4.40
CA ALA A 34 -9.91 1.50 3.29
C ALA A 34 -11.37 1.07 3.48
N MET A 35 -11.64 -0.15 3.93
CA MET A 35 -13.00 -0.65 4.18
C MET A 35 -13.75 0.14 5.25
N ALA A 36 -13.04 0.68 6.25
CA ALA A 36 -13.65 1.52 7.27
C ALA A 36 -14.09 2.88 6.72
N GLN A 37 -13.36 3.42 5.74
CA GLN A 37 -13.61 4.74 5.14
C GLN A 37 -14.49 4.65 3.89
N ARG A 38 -14.41 3.54 3.13
CA ARG A 38 -15.06 3.27 1.83
C ARG A 38 -14.86 4.36 0.77
N CYS A 39 -13.72 5.05 0.79
CA CYS A 39 -13.50 6.20 -0.10
C CYS A 39 -12.33 6.05 -1.08
N ALA A 40 -11.32 5.22 -0.77
CA ALA A 40 -10.07 5.17 -1.53
C ALA A 40 -9.65 3.75 -1.90
N GLY A 41 -8.97 3.61 -3.04
CA GLY A 41 -8.20 2.41 -3.39
C GLY A 41 -6.78 2.48 -2.85
N ILE A 42 -5.93 1.52 -3.26
CA ILE A 42 -4.54 1.42 -2.79
C ILE A 42 -3.60 1.75 -3.94
N LEU A 43 -2.70 2.71 -3.73
CA LEU A 43 -1.60 3.00 -4.64
C LEU A 43 -0.31 2.39 -4.10
N VAL A 44 0.33 1.55 -4.90
CA VAL A 44 1.66 1.00 -4.64
C VAL A 44 2.68 1.75 -5.50
N THR A 45 3.61 2.45 -4.87
CA THR A 45 4.71 3.13 -5.56
C THR A 45 6.00 2.37 -5.37
N ARG A 46 6.56 1.85 -6.46
CA ARG A 46 7.89 1.26 -6.50
C ARG A 46 8.93 2.37 -6.72
N HIS A 47 9.77 2.62 -5.72
CA HIS A 47 10.88 3.58 -5.81
C HIS A 47 12.14 2.94 -6.38
N ASN A 48 12.40 1.69 -6.01
CA ASN A 48 13.47 0.84 -6.54
C ASN A 48 13.19 -0.63 -6.18
N ALA A 49 14.11 -1.54 -6.51
CA ALA A 49 13.94 -2.98 -6.26
C ALA A 49 13.72 -3.36 -4.79
N GLY A 50 14.19 -2.53 -3.85
CA GLY A 50 14.11 -2.78 -2.42
C GLY A 50 13.14 -1.85 -1.67
N ARG A 51 12.55 -0.83 -2.31
CA ARG A 51 11.75 0.18 -1.61
C ARG A 51 10.43 0.45 -2.30
N TYR A 52 9.37 0.29 -1.52
CA TYR A 52 8.00 0.50 -1.92
C TYR A 52 7.29 1.43 -0.94
N THR A 53 6.28 2.12 -1.44
CA THR A 53 5.28 2.79 -0.63
C THR A 53 3.93 2.20 -0.99
N LEU A 54 3.09 1.92 -0.01
CA LEU A 54 1.68 1.64 -0.24
C LEU A 54 0.86 2.69 0.49
N GLU A 55 -0.14 3.27 -0.15
CA GLU A 55 -1.00 4.28 0.46
C GLU A 55 -2.44 4.21 -0.02
N LEU A 56 -3.36 4.69 0.81
CA LEU A 56 -4.72 4.96 0.36
C LEU A 56 -4.69 6.19 -0.53
N SER A 57 -5.24 6.07 -1.74
CA SER A 57 -5.27 7.16 -2.70
C SER A 57 -6.65 7.32 -3.32
N ASP A 58 -7.14 8.56 -3.33
CA ASP A 58 -8.37 8.94 -4.03
C ASP A 58 -8.18 8.90 -5.57
N THR A 59 -6.95 8.79 -6.05
CA THR A 59 -6.67 8.57 -7.48
C THR A 59 -6.90 7.13 -7.91
N VAL A 60 -7.04 6.21 -6.95
CA VAL A 60 -7.32 4.79 -7.20
C VAL A 60 -8.75 4.51 -6.74
N PRO A 61 -9.62 3.94 -7.60
CA PRO A 61 -10.98 3.62 -7.20
C PRO A 61 -11.02 2.64 -6.02
N PHE A 62 -12.01 2.81 -5.13
CA PHE A 62 -12.20 1.89 -4.01
C PHE A 62 -12.35 0.43 -4.49
N GLY A 63 -11.61 -0.46 -3.84
CA GLY A 63 -11.57 -1.89 -4.19
C GLY A 63 -10.45 -2.26 -5.15
N GLU A 64 -9.81 -1.28 -5.80
CA GLU A 64 -8.66 -1.48 -6.67
C GLU A 64 -7.33 -1.23 -5.97
N THR A 65 -6.29 -1.88 -6.50
CA THR A 65 -4.89 -1.68 -6.15
C THR A 65 -4.12 -1.42 -7.44
N TRP A 66 -3.48 -0.25 -7.55
CA TRP A 66 -2.69 0.12 -8.74
C TRP A 66 -1.20 0.23 -8.37
N GLU A 67 -0.32 -0.18 -9.29
CA GLU A 67 1.12 -0.02 -9.13
C GLU A 67 1.65 1.10 -10.04
N GLN A 68 2.51 1.95 -9.48
CA GLN A 68 3.28 2.94 -10.20
C GLN A 68 4.77 2.70 -9.94
N THR A 69 5.57 2.62 -11.01
CA THR A 69 7.03 2.58 -10.91
C THR A 69 7.61 3.94 -11.23
N LEU A 70 8.41 4.49 -10.32
CA LEU A 70 9.21 5.68 -10.58
C LEU A 70 10.48 5.25 -11.32
N SER A 71 10.66 5.77 -12.54
CA SER A 71 11.86 5.54 -13.38
C SER A 71 12.88 6.66 -13.20
#